data_AF-A0A534Z3M3-F1
#
_entry.id   AF-A0A534Z3M3-F1
#
_cell.length_a   1.000
_cell.length_b   1.000
_cell.length_c   1.000
_cell.angle_alpha   90.00
_cell.angle_beta   90.00
_cell.angle_gamma   90.00
#
_symmetry.space_group_name_H-M   'P 1'
#
loop_
_entity.id
_entity.type
_entity.pdbx_description
1 polymer ?
#
loop_
_entity_poly.entity_id
_entity_poly.type
_entity_poly.pdbx_seq_one_letter_code
_entity_poly.pdbx_strand_id
1 'polypeptide(L)'
;MSSPRAMDPVGLTRASVISPIVAVLERVGARVDRVLARAGIPVWARTDPEMLIPTSSSARLLAEGARTQGIENLGLLAGQEARIESLGIHEQVRQIRLRLATGESLHPDAHARGGSPRR
;
A
#
# COMPACT_ATOMS: atom_id res chain seq x y z
N MET A 1 -39.79 20.26 -11.04
CA MET A 1 -38.79 19.26 -11.53
C MET A 1 -37.50 19.54 -10.77
N SER A 2 -37.13 18.70 -9.80
CA SER A 2 -35.87 18.85 -9.07
C SER A 2 -34.72 18.39 -9.98
N SER A 3 -33.76 19.28 -10.23
CA SER A 3 -32.54 18.94 -10.94
C SER A 3 -31.79 17.85 -10.17
N PRO A 4 -31.26 16.79 -10.82
CA PRO A 4 -30.43 15.80 -10.12
C PRO A 4 -29.24 16.54 -9.51
N ARG A 5 -29.04 16.40 -8.19
CA ARG A 5 -27.83 16.91 -7.53
C ARG A 5 -26.64 16.35 -8.29
N ALA A 6 -25.80 17.22 -8.84
CA ALA A 6 -24.50 16.82 -9.36
C ALA A 6 -23.77 16.07 -8.25
N MET A 7 -23.34 14.84 -8.54
CA MET A 7 -22.56 14.05 -7.59
C MET A 7 -21.21 14.73 -7.41
N ASP A 8 -20.89 15.13 -6.19
CA ASP A 8 -19.56 15.67 -5.90
C ASP A 8 -18.49 14.62 -6.25
N PRO A 9 -17.40 15.01 -6.93
CA PRO A 9 -16.34 14.07 -7.29
C PRO A 9 -15.71 13.46 -6.05
N VAL A 10 -15.51 12.14 -6.07
CA VAL A 10 -14.87 11.39 -4.97
C VAL A 10 -13.37 11.37 -5.21
N GLY A 11 -12.60 11.97 -4.29
CA GLY A 11 -11.15 11.87 -4.27
C GLY A 11 -10.71 10.43 -3.99
N LEU A 12 -9.76 9.94 -4.80
CA LEU A 12 -9.17 8.60 -4.66
C LEU A 12 -7.70 8.71 -4.27
N THR A 13 -7.24 7.72 -3.49
CA THR A 13 -5.84 7.53 -3.13
C THR A 13 -5.47 6.06 -3.21
N ARG A 14 -4.18 5.75 -3.23
CA ARG A 14 -3.70 4.36 -3.24
C ARG A 14 -3.83 3.73 -1.86
N ALA A 15 -4.17 2.45 -1.82
CA ALA A 15 -4.30 1.69 -0.60
C ALA A 15 -3.01 1.66 0.23
N SER A 16 -1.84 1.81 -0.39
CA SER A 16 -0.54 1.92 0.30
C SER A 16 -0.54 2.95 1.45
N VAL A 17 -1.34 4.02 1.36
CA VAL A 17 -1.47 5.04 2.41
C VAL A 17 -1.94 4.48 3.75
N ILE A 18 -2.63 3.34 3.76
CA ILE A 18 -3.18 2.74 4.99
C ILE A 18 -2.22 1.78 5.68
N SER A 19 -1.17 1.33 5.00
CA SER A 19 -0.17 0.39 5.53
C SER A 19 0.41 0.82 6.88
N PRO A 20 0.90 2.06 7.08
CA PRO A 20 1.41 2.46 8.39
C PRO A 20 0.34 2.48 9.48
N ILE A 21 -0.91 2.81 9.15
CA ILE A 21 -2.02 2.79 10.11
C ILE A 21 -2.30 1.34 10.53
N VAL A 22 -2.36 0.43 9.56
CA VAL A 22 -2.55 -1.01 9.80
C VAL A 22 -1.41 -1.56 10.68
N ALA A 23 -0.15 -1.21 10.40
CA ALA A 23 0.99 -1.67 11.19
C ALA A 23 0.91 -1.24 12.66
N VAL A 24 0.48 -0.01 12.96
CA VAL A 24 0.25 0.42 14.34
C VAL A 24 -0.87 -0.40 14.98
N LEU A 25 -1.99 -0.58 14.27
CA LEU A 25 -3.16 -1.31 14.76
C LEU A 25 -2.85 -2.80 15.04
N GLU A 26 -2.04 -3.45 14.20
CA GLU A 26 -1.60 -4.83 14.43
C GLU A 26 -0.74 -4.95 15.69
N ARG A 27 0.20 -4.02 15.90
CA ARG A 27 1.08 -4.04 17.08
C ARG A 27 0.32 -3.90 18.41
N VAL A 28 -0.79 -3.17 18.41
CA VAL A 28 -1.64 -3.01 19.60
C VAL A 28 -2.70 -4.13 19.73
N GLY A 29 -2.67 -5.13 18.84
CA GLY A 29 -3.57 -6.28 18.88
C GLY A 29 -4.98 -6.00 18.38
N ALA A 30 -5.18 -4.94 17.60
CA ALA A 30 -6.50 -4.60 17.07
C ALA A 30 -7.01 -5.67 16.09
N ARG A 31 -8.33 -5.84 16.03
CA ARG A 31 -8.98 -6.65 14.99
C ARG A 31 -9.05 -5.86 13.68
N VAL A 32 -7.91 -5.73 12.99
CA VAL A 32 -7.71 -4.86 11.81
C VAL A 32 -8.81 -5.01 10.77
N ASP A 33 -9.18 -6.24 10.40
CA ASP A 33 -10.19 -6.48 9.37
C ASP A 33 -11.56 -5.88 9.74
N ARG A 34 -11.90 -5.84 11.04
CA ARG A 34 -13.12 -5.18 11.53
C ARG A 34 -13.02 -3.67 11.43
N VAL A 35 -11.85 -3.10 11.72
CA VAL A 35 -11.62 -1.65 11.63
C VAL A 35 -11.66 -1.20 10.16
N LEU A 36 -11.04 -1.96 9.25
CA LEU A 36 -11.08 -1.72 7.81
C LEU A 36 -12.52 -1.78 7.26
N ALA A 37 -13.28 -2.82 7.61
CA ALA A 37 -14.66 -2.96 7.18
C ALA A 37 -15.52 -1.75 7.61
N ARG A 38 -15.34 -1.27 8.85
CA ARG A 38 -16.04 -0.08 9.36
C ARG A 38 -15.60 1.22 8.70
N ALA A 39 -14.36 1.29 8.24
CA ALA A 39 -13.86 2.40 7.43
C ALA A 39 -14.31 2.33 5.95
N GLY A 40 -15.00 1.26 5.55
CA GLY A 40 -15.39 1.03 4.15
C GLY A 40 -14.21 0.63 3.26
N ILE A 41 -13.17 0.03 3.85
CA ILE A 41 -11.99 -0.46 3.13
C ILE A 41 -12.10 -1.99 3.03
N PRO A 42 -12.01 -2.57 1.82
CA PRO A 42 -12.01 -4.01 1.68
C PRO A 42 -10.71 -4.60 2.24
N VAL A 43 -10.79 -5.75 2.91
CA VAL A 43 -9.63 -6.40 3.56
C VAL A 43 -8.50 -6.68 2.57
N TRP A 44 -8.84 -7.03 1.33
CA TRP A 44 -7.86 -7.29 0.27
C TRP A 44 -7.11 -6.04 -0.22
N ALA A 45 -7.50 -4.83 0.18
CA ALA A 45 -6.69 -3.62 -0.04
C ALA A 45 -5.32 -3.70 0.68
N ARG A 46 -5.16 -4.61 1.65
CA ARG A 46 -3.87 -4.90 2.29
C ARG A 46 -2.92 -5.68 1.37
N THR A 47 -3.45 -6.45 0.42
CA THR A 47 -2.67 -7.28 -0.50
C THR A 47 -2.40 -6.59 -1.83
N ASP A 48 -3.15 -5.53 -2.15
CA ASP A 48 -2.97 -4.71 -3.34
C ASP A 48 -2.76 -3.24 -2.95
N PRO A 49 -1.50 -2.79 -2.78
CA PRO A 49 -1.19 -1.41 -2.38
C PRO A 49 -1.53 -0.38 -3.45
N GLU A 50 -1.67 -0.80 -4.72
CA GLU A 50 -1.93 0.10 -5.84
C GLU A 50 -3.43 0.33 -6.07
N MET A 51 -4.29 -0.49 -5.45
CA MET A 51 -5.74 -0.33 -5.44
C MET A 51 -6.14 1.10 -5.04
N LEU A 52 -7.08 1.68 -5.78
CA LEU A 52 -7.67 2.96 -5.42
C LEU A 52 -8.78 2.78 -4.40
N ILE A 53 -8.71 3.58 -3.33
CA ILE A 53 -9.75 3.71 -2.30
C ILE A 53 -10.18 5.18 -2.19
N PRO A 54 -11.41 5.45 -1.73
CA PRO A 54 -11.80 6.81 -1.38
C PRO A 54 -10.85 7.40 -0.33
N THR A 55 -10.35 8.61 -0.54
CA THR A 55 -9.45 9.28 0.41
C THR A 55 -10.11 9.45 1.78
N SER A 56 -11.42 9.63 1.82
CA SER A 56 -12.17 9.70 3.08
C SER A 56 -12.12 8.39 3.88
N SER A 57 -11.89 7.24 3.24
CA SER A 57 -11.78 5.95 3.92
C SER A 57 -10.52 5.85 4.79
N SER A 58 -9.39 6.47 4.39
CA SER A 58 -8.18 6.48 5.23
C SER A 58 -8.36 7.34 6.49
N ALA A 59 -9.06 8.48 6.36
CA ALA A 59 -9.44 9.31 7.51
C ALA A 59 -10.41 8.55 8.46
N ARG A 60 -11.38 7.82 7.91
CA ARG A 60 -12.29 6.97 8.70
C ARG A 60 -11.54 5.84 9.41
N LEU A 61 -10.53 5.25 8.77
CA LEU A 61 -9.68 4.23 9.37
C LEU A 61 -8.93 4.77 10.59
N LEU A 62 -8.31 5.95 10.46
CA LEU A 62 -7.67 6.64 11.59
C LEU A 62 -8.66 6.90 12.73
N ALA A 63 -9.83 7.44 12.41
CA ALA A 63 -10.85 7.75 13.42
C ALA A 63 -11.40 6.50 14.11
N GLU A 64 -11.67 5.42 13.37
CA GLU A 64 -12.13 4.15 13.92
C GLU A 64 -11.04 3.48 14.77
N GLY A 65 -9.81 3.46 14.29
CA GLY A 65 -8.66 2.92 15.01
C GLY A 65 -8.43 3.64 16.33
N ALA A 66 -8.36 4.98 16.29
CA ALA A 66 -8.13 5.81 17.47
C ALA A 66 -9.22 5.57 18.53
N ARG A 67 -10.49 5.58 18.11
CA ARG A 67 -11.63 5.42 19.01
C ARG A 67 -11.74 4.00 19.59
N THR A 68 -11.54 2.98 18.77
CA THR A 68 -11.73 1.58 19.21
C THR A 68 -10.57 1.06 20.04
N GLN A 69 -9.36 1.62 19.86
CA GLN A 69 -8.17 1.22 20.60
C GLN A 69 -7.80 2.20 21.73
N GLY A 70 -8.48 3.34 21.85
CA GLY A 70 -8.17 4.37 22.85
C GLY A 70 -6.83 5.08 22.59
N ILE A 71 -6.44 5.24 21.32
CA ILE A 71 -5.13 5.80 20.92
C ILE A 71 -5.37 7.17 20.27
N GLU A 72 -5.33 8.23 21.08
CA GLU A 72 -5.61 9.60 20.61
C GLU A 72 -4.60 10.07 19.55
N ASN A 73 -3.34 9.67 19.69
CA ASN A 73 -2.25 10.07 18.79
C ASN A 73 -1.98 9.04 17.67
N LEU A 74 -2.96 8.22 17.29
CA LEU A 74 -2.77 7.16 16.28
C LEU A 74 -2.21 7.70 14.96
N GLY A 75 -2.64 8.89 14.52
CA GLY A 75 -2.12 9.52 13.31
C GLY A 75 -0.63 9.87 13.40
N LEU A 76 -0.15 10.29 14.57
CA LEU A 76 1.27 10.55 14.81
C LEU A 76 2.07 9.25 14.78
N LEU A 77 1.59 8.21 15.47
CA LEU A 77 2.24 6.89 15.47
C LEU A 77 2.29 6.30 14.06
N ALA A 78 1.20 6.41 13.30
CA ALA A 78 1.16 5.99 11.91
C ALA A 78 2.13 6.82 11.05
N GLY A 79 2.22 8.13 11.27
CA GLY A 79 3.20 8.99 10.60
C GLY A 79 4.65 8.61 10.88
N GLN A 80 4.96 8.15 12.10
CA GLN A 80 6.29 7.64 12.47
C GLN A 80 6.59 6.27 11.83
N GLU A 81 5.57 5.44 11.63
CA GLU A 81 5.68 4.19 10.87
C GLU A 81 5.74 4.40 9.36
N ALA A 82 5.27 5.54 8.86
CA ALA A 82 5.25 5.86 7.45
C ALA A 82 6.68 6.06 6.95
N ARG A 83 7.28 4.99 6.46
CA ARG A 83 8.50 5.07 5.65
C ARG A 83 8.17 5.65 4.28
N ILE A 84 9.08 6.38 3.63
CA ILE A 84 8.86 6.94 2.29
C ILE A 84 8.49 5.81 1.30
N GLU A 85 9.07 4.63 1.52
CA GLU A 85 8.83 3.38 0.81
C GLU A 85 7.39 2.84 0.98
N SER A 86 6.67 3.23 2.04
CA SER A 86 5.28 2.81 2.26
C SER A 86 4.25 3.65 1.49
N LEU A 87 4.68 4.72 0.83
CA LEU A 87 3.81 5.69 0.13
C LEU A 87 3.55 5.36 -1.35
N GLY A 88 3.73 4.09 -1.76
CA GLY A 88 3.46 3.63 -3.13
C GLY A 88 4.66 3.82 -4.06
N ILE A 89 4.42 4.37 -5.26
CA ILE A 89 5.32 4.50 -6.44
C ILE A 89 6.81 4.74 -6.13
N HIS A 90 7.13 5.42 -5.02
CA HIS A 90 8.50 5.63 -4.54
C HIS A 90 9.27 4.32 -4.28
N GLU A 91 8.63 3.25 -3.81
CA GLU A 91 9.30 1.95 -3.59
C GLU A 91 9.59 1.23 -4.90
N GLN A 92 8.68 1.25 -5.89
CA GLN A 92 8.96 0.67 -7.21
C GLN A 92 10.17 1.35 -7.87
N VAL A 93 10.22 2.68 -7.83
CA VAL A 93 11.36 3.44 -8.37
C VAL A 93 12.65 3.14 -7.59
N ARG A 94 12.58 3.02 -6.26
CA ARG A 94 13.73 2.65 -5.42
C ARG A 94 14.22 1.22 -5.69
N GLN A 95 13.33 0.25 -5.86
CA GLN A 95 13.66 -1.14 -6.19
C GLN A 95 14.32 -1.24 -7.58
N ILE A 96 13.78 -0.55 -8.58
CA ILE A 96 14.42 -0.45 -9.90
C ILE A 96 15.81 0.16 -9.76
N ARG A 97 15.95 1.25 -8.99
CA ARG A 97 17.23 1.92 -8.79
C ARG A 97 18.24 1.05 -8.04
N LEU A 98 17.81 0.31 -7.02
CA LEU A 98 18.64 -0.62 -6.27
C LEU A 98 19.13 -1.75 -7.17
N ARG A 99 18.24 -2.37 -7.98
CA ARG A 99 18.61 -3.43 -8.93
C ARG A 99 19.61 -2.97 -10.00
N LEU A 100 19.44 -1.73 -10.49
CA LEU A 100 20.41 -1.10 -11.40
C LEU A 100 21.74 -0.77 -10.72
N ALA A 101 21.73 -0.50 -9.40
CA ALA A 101 22.93 -0.19 -8.63
C ALA A 101 23.71 -1.42 -8.17
N THR A 102 23.04 -2.55 -7.91
CA THR A 102 23.69 -3.82 -7.51
C THR A 102 24.24 -4.63 -8.68
N GLY A 103 23.99 -4.22 -9.93
CA GLY A 103 24.56 -4.89 -11.10
C GLY A 103 24.04 -6.31 -11.33
N GLU A 104 22.86 -6.66 -10.79
CA GLU A 104 22.14 -7.87 -11.19
C GLU A 104 21.66 -7.69 -12.64
N SER A 105 22.54 -8.03 -13.57
CA SER A 105 22.23 -8.09 -14.98
C SER A 105 21.14 -9.13 -15.20
N LEU A 106 20.05 -8.68 -15.84
CA LEU A 106 19.21 -9.54 -16.66
C LEU A 106 20.07 -10.08 -17.81
N HIS A 107 20.89 -11.08 -17.54
CA HIS A 107 21.50 -11.89 -18.57
C HIS A 107 21.11 -13.34 -18.29
N PRO A 108 20.27 -13.96 -19.14
CA PRO A 108 20.21 -15.41 -19.14
C PRO A 108 21.56 -15.92 -19.65
N ASP A 109 22.17 -16.80 -18.87
CA ASP A 109 23.25 -17.66 -19.35
C ASP A 109 22.76 -18.45 -20.56
N ALA A 110 23.31 -18.14 -21.73
CA ALA A 110 23.41 -19.10 -22.82
C ALA A 110 24.84 -19.65 -22.82
N HIS A 111 25.15 -20.50 -21.84
CA HIS A 111 26.32 -21.34 -21.88
C HIS A 111 26.28 -22.27 -23.10
N ALA A 112 27.38 -22.27 -23.83
CA ALA A 112 28.01 -23.43 -24.48
C ALA A 112 27.18 -24.26 -25.47
N ARG A 113 27.46 -24.08 -26.77
CA ARG A 113 27.51 -25.19 -27.74
C ARG A 113 28.73 -25.09 -28.65
N GLY A 114 29.88 -25.51 -28.13
CA GLY A 114 30.95 -26.08 -28.93
C GLY A 114 30.88 -27.61 -28.83
N GLY A 115 30.65 -28.31 -29.96
CA GLY A 115 30.64 -29.78 -29.97
C GLY A 115 30.00 -30.47 -31.19
N SER A 116 30.62 -30.31 -32.37
CA SER A 116 30.67 -31.18 -33.58
C SER A 116 29.38 -31.70 -34.27
N PRO A 117 29.35 -31.79 -35.63
CA PRO A 117 29.78 -33.04 -36.27
C PRO A 117 30.52 -32.91 -37.63
N ARG A 118 31.54 -33.78 -37.78
CA ARG A 118 32.03 -34.51 -38.97
C ARG A 118 31.97 -33.85 -40.37
N ARG A 119 33.16 -33.72 -40.98
CA ARG A 119 33.52 -34.40 -42.24
C ARG A 119 35.00 -34.73 -42.26
#